data_AF-A0A023HAE3-F1
#
_entry.id   AF-A0A023HAE3-F1
#
_cell.length_a   1.000
_cell.length_b   1.000
_cell.length_c   1.000
_cell.angle_alpha   90.00
_cell.angle_beta   90.00
_cell.angle_gamma   90.00
#
_symmetry.space_group_name_H-M   'P 1'
#
loop_
_entity.id
_entity.type
_entity.pdbx_description
1 polymer ?
#
loop_
_entity_poly.entity_id
_entity_poly.type
_entity_poly.pdbx_seq_one_letter_code
_entity_poly.pdbx_strand_id
1 'polypeptide(L)'
;MISFRVNEFLEFLGKKKTNYYQIRKVVDFLKSLQRLPPVLEDFSTESFRSILIFPYLEVRKEKSWKVELAIAEKVYFYRYPFYFPQNFLTYDDVYDLRAKIFFLLSFSTTELSKEFQIQEVFDQVGISRQKMTRLRKSIVIIFEDARDLKLIEPRFTLLMKTNKTKEVDKLTSNLLVKAKSIRYTEIP
;
A
#
# COMPACT_ATOMS: atom_id res chain seq x y z
N MET A 1 -2.39 24.08 -3.91
CA MET A 1 -1.00 23.91 -3.41
C MET A 1 -1.08 23.49 -1.95
N ILE A 2 -0.29 22.51 -1.52
CA ILE A 2 -0.28 21.98 -0.15
C ILE A 2 1.03 22.38 0.52
N SER A 3 0.97 22.80 1.79
CA SER A 3 2.16 23.12 2.58
C SER A 3 2.07 22.53 3.98
N PHE A 4 3.20 22.03 4.48
CA PHE A 4 3.32 21.48 5.83
C PHE A 4 4.77 21.50 6.30
N ARG A 5 4.99 21.37 7.62
CA ARG A 5 6.32 21.15 8.18
C ARG A 5 6.63 19.66 8.25
N VAL A 6 7.90 19.29 8.04
CA VAL A 6 8.33 17.88 8.13
C VAL A 6 8.05 17.29 9.52
N ASN A 7 8.14 18.10 10.59
CA ASN A 7 7.84 17.65 11.95
C ASN A 7 6.34 17.36 12.14
N GLU A 8 5.45 18.21 11.61
CA GLU A 8 4.00 17.99 11.66
C GLU A 8 3.61 16.72 10.88
N PHE A 9 4.25 16.49 9.74
CA PHE A 9 4.06 15.24 8.98
C PHE A 9 4.53 14.01 9.76
N LEU A 10 5.66 14.10 10.46
CA LEU A 10 6.15 13.00 11.31
C LEU A 10 5.22 12.75 12.51
N GLU A 11 4.67 13.80 13.12
CA GLU A 11 3.67 13.70 14.18
C GLU A 11 2.38 13.06 13.69
N PHE A 12 1.92 13.41 12.49
CA PHE A 12 0.79 12.77 11.81
C PHE A 12 1.01 11.26 11.61
N LEU A 13 2.24 10.85 11.30
CA LEU A 13 2.65 9.44 11.24
C LEU A 13 2.89 8.79 12.62
N GLY A 14 2.54 9.46 13.71
CA GLY A 14 2.69 8.96 15.08
C GLY A 14 4.11 9.02 15.64
N LYS A 15 5.07 9.70 14.97
CA LYS A 15 6.46 9.82 15.43
C LYS A 15 6.64 11.07 16.30
N LYS A 16 6.31 10.97 17.59
CA LYS A 16 6.35 12.09 18.57
C LYS A 16 7.75 12.60 18.94
N LYS A 17 8.81 11.80 18.75
CA LYS A 17 10.21 12.19 19.01
C LYS A 17 11.02 11.90 17.78
N THR A 18 11.52 12.95 17.12
CA THR A 18 12.20 12.86 15.84
C THR A 18 13.63 13.34 15.97
N ASN A 19 14.59 12.48 15.65
CA ASN A 19 15.99 12.89 15.58
C ASN A 19 16.35 13.41 14.18
N TYR A 20 17.52 14.04 14.08
CA TYR A 20 18.02 14.61 12.82
C TYR A 20 18.03 13.59 11.66
N TYR A 21 18.38 12.34 11.95
CA TYR A 21 18.45 11.28 10.94
C TYR A 21 17.07 10.92 10.37
N GLN A 22 16.05 10.83 11.21
CA GLN A 22 14.67 10.56 10.77
C GLN A 22 14.13 11.71 9.91
N ILE A 23 14.37 12.95 10.33
CA ILE A 23 13.98 14.14 9.55
C ILE A 23 14.64 14.10 8.17
N ARG A 24 15.94 13.79 8.10
CA ARG A 24 16.67 13.71 6.84
C ARG A 24 16.11 12.64 5.91
N LYS A 25 15.75 11.45 6.45
CA LYS A 25 15.08 10.40 5.66
C LYS A 25 13.77 10.85 5.04
N VAL A 26 12.94 11.58 5.80
CA VAL A 26 11.68 12.10 5.28
C VAL A 26 11.93 13.16 4.21
N VAL A 27 12.89 14.06 4.42
CA VAL A 27 13.27 15.07 3.42
C VAL A 27 13.75 14.40 2.13
N ASP A 28 14.59 13.36 2.23
CA ASP A 28 15.11 12.63 1.06
C ASP A 28 13.98 11.87 0.34
N PHE A 29 13.06 11.26 1.10
CA PHE A 29 11.83 10.65 0.54
C PHE A 29 10.98 11.68 -0.20
N LEU A 30 10.69 12.82 0.41
CA LEU A 30 9.89 13.87 -0.22
C LEU A 30 10.54 14.34 -1.53
N LYS A 31 11.84 14.61 -1.53
CA LYS A 31 12.60 14.96 -2.74
C LYS A 31 12.51 13.88 -3.83
N SER A 32 12.41 12.61 -3.44
CA SER A 32 12.27 11.50 -4.39
C SER A 32 10.93 11.50 -5.14
N LEU A 33 9.89 12.19 -4.63
CA LEU A 33 8.57 12.25 -5.28
C LEU A 33 8.62 12.90 -6.68
N GLN A 34 9.57 13.82 -6.91
CA GLN A 34 9.80 14.42 -8.24
C GLN A 34 10.42 13.46 -9.26
N ARG A 35 10.93 12.31 -8.81
CA ARG A 35 11.55 11.29 -9.67
C ARG A 35 10.59 10.15 -10.01
N LEU A 36 9.35 10.22 -9.54
CA LEU A 36 8.34 9.22 -9.87
C LEU A 36 8.04 9.31 -11.38
N PRO A 37 7.91 8.16 -12.07
CA PRO A 37 7.49 8.18 -13.46
C PRO A 37 6.06 8.76 -13.57
N PRO A 38 5.69 9.29 -14.74
CA PRO A 38 4.31 9.68 -15.00
C PRO A 38 3.33 8.51 -14.80
N VAL A 39 2.13 8.78 -14.29
CA VAL A 39 1.14 7.74 -13.96
C VAL A 39 0.28 7.34 -15.16
N LEU A 40 0.03 8.28 -16.06
CA LEU A 40 -0.77 8.06 -17.27
C LEU A 40 0.06 8.54 -18.45
N GLU A 41 0.38 7.60 -19.32
CA GLU A 41 0.99 7.84 -20.63
C GLU A 41 0.03 7.30 -21.69
N ASP A 42 -0.78 8.20 -22.27
CA ASP A 42 -1.55 7.87 -23.47
C ASP A 42 -0.75 8.37 -24.68
N PHE A 43 -0.34 7.45 -25.55
CA PHE A 43 0.36 7.75 -26.79
C PHE A 43 -0.46 7.24 -27.97
N SER A 44 -0.88 8.16 -28.84
CA SER A 44 -1.48 7.85 -30.14
C SER A 44 -0.81 8.70 -31.22
N THR A 45 -1.09 8.38 -32.49
CA THR A 45 -0.62 9.19 -33.63
C THR A 45 -1.06 10.66 -33.54
N GLU A 46 -2.18 10.92 -32.85
CA GLU A 46 -2.82 12.25 -32.78
C GLU A 46 -2.60 12.97 -31.44
N SER A 47 -2.16 12.28 -30.39
CA SER A 47 -1.98 12.91 -29.08
C SER A 47 -0.97 12.20 -28.18
N PHE A 48 -0.28 13.01 -27.38
CA PHE A 48 0.52 12.54 -26.26
C PHE A 48 0.00 13.18 -24.97
N ARG A 49 -0.21 12.37 -23.94
CA ARG A 49 -0.55 12.83 -22.60
C ARG A 49 0.35 12.16 -21.58
N SER A 50 1.04 12.97 -20.78
CA SER A 50 1.82 12.53 -19.63
C SER A 50 1.42 13.33 -18.39
N ILE A 51 1.10 12.63 -17.30
CA ILE A 51 0.70 13.25 -16.03
C ILE A 51 1.73 12.95 -14.95
N LEU A 52 2.44 13.99 -14.51
CA LEU A 52 3.27 13.95 -13.30
C LEU A 52 2.38 14.11 -12.06
N ILE A 53 2.44 13.18 -11.11
CA ILE A 53 1.64 13.27 -9.87
C ILE A 53 1.95 14.55 -9.11
N PHE A 54 3.24 14.85 -8.96
CA PHE A 54 3.74 16.00 -8.23
C PHE A 54 4.43 16.95 -9.21
N PRO A 55 3.71 17.84 -9.91
CA PRO A 55 4.32 18.73 -10.90
C PRO A 55 5.23 19.80 -10.27
N TYR A 56 5.11 20.03 -8.97
CA TYR A 56 5.95 20.97 -8.23
C TYR A 56 6.22 20.44 -6.83
N LEU A 57 7.48 20.56 -6.38
CA LEU A 57 7.91 20.26 -5.03
C LEU A 57 9.07 21.18 -4.66
N GLU A 58 8.92 21.88 -3.53
CA GLU A 58 10.00 22.58 -2.86
C GLU A 58 10.16 22.04 -1.44
N VAL A 59 11.41 21.81 -1.05
CA VAL A 59 11.78 21.46 0.33
C VAL A 59 12.87 22.42 0.79
N ARG A 60 12.52 23.35 1.68
CA ARG A 60 13.42 24.40 2.16
C ARG A 60 13.64 24.32 3.66
N LYS A 61 14.84 24.69 4.10
CA LYS A 61 15.20 24.75 5.51
C LYS A 61 15.17 26.19 5.98
N GLU A 62 14.20 26.51 6.83
CA GLU A 62 14.13 27.78 7.55
C GLU A 62 14.49 27.49 9.03
N LYS A 63 13.61 27.84 9.98
CA LYS A 63 13.69 27.36 11.38
C LYS A 63 13.43 25.84 11.48
N SER A 64 12.64 25.31 10.55
CA SER A 64 12.36 23.88 10.36
C SER A 64 12.30 23.57 8.87
N TRP A 65 12.36 22.28 8.50
CA TRP A 65 12.11 21.88 7.11
C TRP A 65 10.64 22.11 6.76
N LYS A 66 10.40 22.96 5.76
CA LYS A 66 9.10 23.26 5.20
C LYS A 66 8.98 22.65 3.81
N VAL A 67 7.81 22.10 3.52
CA VAL A 67 7.47 21.48 2.24
C VAL A 67 6.36 22.28 1.59
N GLU A 68 6.50 22.54 0.30
CA GLU A 68 5.44 23.05 -0.56
C GLU A 68 5.35 22.13 -1.77
N LEU A 69 4.17 21.59 -2.03
CA LEU A 69 3.97 20.66 -3.14
C LEU A 69 2.65 20.93 -3.87
N ALA A 70 2.69 20.74 -5.18
CA ALA A 70 1.49 20.64 -6.00
C ALA A 70 1.20 19.17 -6.31
N ILE A 71 -0.08 18.83 -6.38
CA ILE A 71 -0.55 17.53 -6.86
C ILE A 71 -1.32 17.80 -8.14
N ALA A 72 -1.11 16.98 -9.18
CA ALA A 72 -1.89 17.07 -10.41
C ALA A 72 -3.38 16.97 -10.09
N GLU A 73 -4.16 17.88 -10.66
CA GLU A 73 -5.60 18.02 -10.38
C GLU A 73 -6.37 16.70 -10.54
N LYS A 74 -6.09 15.97 -11.63
CA LYS A 74 -6.70 14.67 -11.90
C LYS A 74 -6.43 13.63 -10.81
N VAL A 75 -5.25 13.68 -10.16
CA VAL A 75 -4.91 12.79 -9.04
C VAL A 75 -5.53 13.31 -7.75
N TYR A 76 -5.49 14.62 -7.51
CA TYR A 76 -6.03 15.23 -6.29
C TYR A 76 -7.54 15.02 -6.14
N PHE A 77 -8.29 15.11 -7.24
CA PHE A 77 -9.74 14.88 -7.28
C PHE A 77 -10.11 13.45 -7.65
N TYR A 78 -9.14 12.55 -7.76
CA TYR A 78 -9.44 11.14 -8.00
C TYR A 78 -10.19 10.58 -6.80
N ARG A 79 -11.51 10.38 -6.98
CA ARG A 79 -12.35 9.72 -6.00
C ARG A 79 -12.05 8.24 -6.06
N TYR A 80 -11.06 7.83 -5.27
CA TYR A 80 -10.86 6.42 -5.07
C TYR A 80 -12.07 5.85 -4.33
N PRO A 81 -12.66 4.73 -4.80
CA PRO A 81 -13.95 4.28 -4.28
C PRO A 81 -13.89 3.80 -2.83
N PHE A 82 -12.71 3.74 -2.23
CA PHE A 82 -12.49 3.28 -0.87
C PHE A 82 -11.45 4.12 -0.14
N TYR A 83 -11.69 4.33 1.15
CA TYR A 83 -10.74 4.93 2.08
C TYR A 83 -10.06 3.81 2.87
N PHE A 84 -8.74 3.70 2.74
CA PHE A 84 -7.99 2.81 3.60
C PHE A 84 -7.99 3.35 5.03
N PRO A 85 -8.26 2.49 6.02
CA PRO A 85 -8.24 2.88 7.42
C PRO A 85 -6.84 3.31 7.86
N GLN A 86 -6.78 4.05 8.97
CA GLN A 86 -5.55 4.69 9.44
C GLN A 86 -4.41 3.69 9.73
N ASN A 87 -4.72 2.42 10.00
CA ASN A 87 -3.73 1.35 10.14
C ASN A 87 -2.88 1.12 8.88
N PHE A 88 -3.35 1.51 7.68
CA PHE A 88 -2.57 1.47 6.44
C PHE A 88 -1.57 2.63 6.29
N LEU A 89 -1.70 3.72 7.07
CA LEU A 89 -0.77 4.86 7.01
C LEU A 89 0.61 4.55 7.62
N THR A 90 0.65 3.59 8.53
CA THR A 90 1.86 3.20 9.26
C THR A 90 2.07 1.70 9.21
N TYR A 91 3.27 1.25 9.56
CA TYR A 91 3.57 -0.17 9.67
C TYR A 91 4.41 -0.47 10.91
N ASP A 92 4.23 -1.67 11.45
CA ASP A 92 4.95 -2.13 12.64
C ASP A 92 6.33 -2.67 12.30
N ASP A 93 6.41 -3.47 11.24
CA ASP A 93 7.66 -4.02 10.73
C ASP A 93 7.64 -4.20 9.20
N VAL A 94 8.74 -4.68 8.63
CA VAL A 94 8.88 -4.87 7.18
C VAL A 94 7.91 -5.91 6.60
N TYR A 95 7.43 -6.86 7.41
CA TYR A 95 6.49 -7.89 6.97
C TYR A 95 5.06 -7.37 6.96
N ASP A 96 4.70 -6.55 7.96
CA ASP A 96 3.46 -5.77 7.96
C ASP A 96 3.42 -4.83 6.74
N LEU A 97 4.47 -4.04 6.52
CA LEU A 97 4.59 -3.16 5.35
C LEU A 97 4.39 -3.93 4.04
N ARG A 98 5.07 -5.06 3.87
CA ARG A 98 4.96 -5.88 2.66
C ARG A 98 3.55 -6.41 2.47
N ALA A 99 2.96 -7.00 3.51
CA ALA A 99 1.62 -7.54 3.43
C ALA A 99 0.61 -6.44 3.07
N LYS A 100 0.76 -5.22 3.62
CA LYS A 100 -0.06 -4.04 3.25
C LYS A 100 0.12 -3.68 1.78
N ILE A 101 1.35 -3.54 1.30
CA ILE A 101 1.62 -3.20 -0.11
C ILE A 101 1.00 -4.23 -1.06
N PHE A 102 1.21 -5.53 -0.82
CA PHE A 102 0.64 -6.57 -1.68
C PHE A 102 -0.89 -6.64 -1.60
N PHE A 103 -1.46 -6.36 -0.42
CA PHE A 103 -2.91 -6.26 -0.28
C PHE A 103 -3.44 -5.10 -1.12
N LEU A 104 -2.85 -3.91 -0.97
CA LEU A 104 -3.19 -2.73 -1.77
C LEU A 104 -3.12 -3.04 -3.27
N LEU A 105 -2.02 -3.62 -3.74
CA LEU A 105 -1.87 -4.00 -5.16
C LEU A 105 -2.97 -4.95 -5.64
N SER A 106 -3.32 -5.96 -4.83
CA SER A 106 -4.40 -6.89 -5.19
C SER A 106 -5.80 -6.25 -5.11
N PHE A 107 -5.97 -5.24 -4.26
CA PHE A 107 -7.25 -4.57 -4.03
C PHE A 107 -7.49 -3.49 -5.09
N SER A 108 -6.43 -2.85 -5.58
CA SER A 108 -6.45 -1.75 -6.54
C SER A 108 -6.79 -2.13 -7.99
N THR A 109 -7.40 -3.29 -8.25
CA THR A 109 -7.89 -3.69 -9.58
C THR A 109 -9.31 -3.17 -9.84
N THR A 110 -9.81 -3.30 -11.06
CA THR A 110 -11.16 -2.80 -11.43
C THR A 110 -12.29 -3.77 -11.11
N GLU A 111 -11.99 -5.06 -10.98
CA GLU A 111 -12.98 -6.12 -10.73
C GLU A 111 -13.34 -6.17 -9.24
N LEU A 112 -14.60 -6.40 -8.88
CA LEU A 112 -14.98 -6.60 -7.47
C LEU A 112 -14.38 -7.89 -6.88
N SER A 113 -14.25 -8.93 -7.69
CA SER A 113 -13.56 -10.17 -7.31
C SER A 113 -12.06 -10.00 -7.48
N LYS A 114 -11.34 -9.93 -6.36
CA LYS A 114 -9.89 -9.74 -6.31
C LYS A 114 -9.17 -11.06 -6.07
N GLU A 115 -7.89 -11.11 -6.43
CA GLU A 115 -7.01 -12.24 -6.11
C GLU A 115 -5.67 -11.76 -5.55
N PHE A 116 -5.36 -12.18 -4.32
CA PHE A 116 -4.07 -11.96 -3.67
C PHE A 116 -3.14 -13.15 -3.92
N GLN A 117 -2.06 -12.95 -4.67
CA GLN A 117 -1.08 -13.98 -5.02
C GLN A 117 -0.07 -14.22 -3.89
N ILE A 118 -0.37 -15.14 -2.99
CA ILE A 118 0.49 -15.47 -1.85
C ILE A 118 1.89 -15.90 -2.32
N GLN A 119 1.98 -16.69 -3.38
CA GLN A 119 3.24 -17.27 -3.84
C GLN A 119 4.19 -16.20 -4.40
N GLU A 120 3.67 -15.25 -5.18
CA GLU A 120 4.46 -14.12 -5.71
C GLU A 120 5.06 -13.27 -4.59
N VAL A 121 4.27 -13.02 -3.53
CA VAL A 121 4.74 -12.32 -2.33
C VAL A 121 5.90 -13.03 -1.65
N PHE A 122 5.95 -14.37 -1.67
CA PHE A 122 7.06 -15.12 -1.07
C PHE A 122 8.28 -15.21 -1.96
N ASP A 123 8.07 -15.38 -3.27
CA ASP A 123 9.14 -15.58 -4.24
C ASP A 123 9.98 -14.32 -4.43
N GLN A 124 9.36 -13.13 -4.39
CA GLN A 124 10.07 -11.84 -4.50
C GLN A 124 11.00 -11.53 -3.31
N VAL A 125 10.93 -12.29 -2.22
CA VAL A 125 11.42 -11.82 -0.92
C VAL A 125 12.54 -12.69 -0.33
N GLY A 126 12.88 -13.84 -0.94
CA GLY A 126 14.06 -14.63 -0.57
C GLY A 126 14.16 -14.95 0.94
N ILE A 127 13.06 -15.41 1.54
CA ILE A 127 12.87 -15.39 3.00
C ILE A 127 13.22 -16.74 3.66
N SER A 128 13.91 -16.70 4.81
CA SER A 128 14.00 -17.86 5.72
C SER A 128 12.64 -18.26 6.30
N ARG A 129 12.50 -19.52 6.74
CA ARG A 129 11.22 -20.08 7.26
C ARG A 129 10.58 -19.21 8.36
N GLN A 130 11.37 -18.66 9.28
CA GLN A 130 10.87 -17.83 10.38
C GLN A 130 10.19 -16.56 9.87
N LYS A 131 10.78 -15.88 8.88
CA LYS A 131 10.19 -14.65 8.35
C LYS A 131 9.03 -14.92 7.40
N MET A 132 8.97 -16.10 6.78
CA MET A 132 7.75 -16.54 6.09
C MET A 132 6.56 -16.66 7.05
N THR A 133 6.79 -17.22 8.25
CA THR A 133 5.74 -17.32 9.28
C THR A 133 5.25 -15.95 9.72
N ARG A 134 6.15 -14.97 9.91
CA ARG A 134 5.77 -13.59 10.24
C ARG A 134 4.92 -12.95 9.15
N LEU A 135 5.36 -13.05 7.88
CA LEU A 135 4.59 -12.51 6.75
C LEU A 135 3.20 -13.13 6.62
N ARG A 136 3.05 -14.45 6.83
CA ARG A 136 1.72 -15.09 6.85
C ARG A 136 0.83 -14.54 7.96
N LYS A 137 1.39 -14.26 9.14
CA LYS A 137 0.62 -13.65 10.23
C LYS A 137 0.15 -12.25 9.85
N SER A 138 1.04 -11.42 9.27
CA SER A 138 0.68 -10.09 8.79
C SER A 138 -0.40 -10.12 7.70
N ILE A 139 -0.32 -11.07 6.75
CA ILE A 139 -1.38 -11.26 5.74
C ILE A 139 -2.71 -11.58 6.40
N VAL A 140 -2.76 -12.56 7.33
CA VAL A 140 -4.00 -12.90 8.04
C VAL A 140 -4.57 -11.67 8.76
N ILE A 141 -3.74 -10.91 9.48
CA ILE A 141 -4.19 -9.72 10.21
C ILE A 141 -4.83 -8.70 9.26
N ILE A 142 -4.20 -8.39 8.13
CA ILE A 142 -4.72 -7.40 7.18
C ILE A 142 -6.07 -7.81 6.58
N PHE A 143 -6.25 -9.09 6.27
CA PHE A 143 -7.53 -9.58 5.75
C PHE A 143 -8.63 -9.58 6.81
N GLU A 144 -8.29 -9.88 8.07
CA GLU A 144 -9.24 -9.77 9.18
C GLU A 144 -9.61 -8.29 9.43
N ASP A 145 -8.62 -7.38 9.45
CA ASP A 145 -8.84 -5.93 9.57
C ASP A 145 -9.72 -5.41 8.42
N ALA A 146 -9.42 -5.79 7.17
CA ALA A 146 -10.21 -5.38 6.00
C ALA A 146 -11.66 -5.88 6.07
N ARG A 147 -11.88 -7.09 6.58
CA ARG A 147 -13.22 -7.63 6.82
C ARG A 147 -13.94 -6.85 7.92
N ASP A 148 -13.28 -6.61 9.05
CA ASP A 148 -13.87 -5.93 10.21
C ASP A 148 -14.19 -4.46 9.89
N LEU A 149 -13.41 -3.85 8.99
CA LEU A 149 -13.62 -2.51 8.45
C LEU A 149 -14.59 -2.46 7.26
N LYS A 150 -15.20 -3.60 6.90
CA LYS A 150 -16.18 -3.76 5.82
C LYS A 150 -15.67 -3.30 4.45
N LEU A 151 -14.38 -3.50 4.17
CA LEU A 151 -13.79 -3.31 2.84
C LEU A 151 -14.02 -4.52 1.93
N ILE A 152 -14.16 -5.71 2.53
CA ILE A 152 -14.32 -6.98 1.82
C ILE A 152 -15.40 -7.84 2.46
N GLU A 153 -16.00 -8.72 1.66
CA GLU A 153 -16.91 -9.75 2.13
C GLU A 153 -16.23 -10.74 3.10
N PRO A 154 -16.98 -11.37 4.03
CA PRO A 154 -16.41 -12.24 5.05
C PRO A 154 -15.95 -13.61 4.53
N ARG A 155 -16.21 -13.94 3.26
CA ARG A 155 -15.90 -15.23 2.65
C ARG A 155 -14.67 -15.16 1.76
N PHE A 156 -13.83 -16.18 1.85
CA PHE A 156 -12.62 -16.32 1.06
C PHE A 156 -12.63 -17.63 0.28
N THR A 157 -12.16 -17.58 -0.96
CA THR A 157 -11.90 -18.77 -1.76
C THR A 157 -10.40 -18.94 -1.92
N LEU A 158 -9.84 -19.99 -1.31
CA LEU A 158 -8.43 -20.31 -1.40
C LEU A 158 -8.17 -21.22 -2.61
N LEU A 159 -7.24 -20.82 -3.47
CA LEU A 159 -6.65 -21.73 -4.45
C LEU A 159 -5.50 -22.47 -3.77
N MET A 160 -5.63 -23.78 -3.60
CA MET A 160 -4.62 -24.60 -2.94
C MET A 160 -3.47 -24.94 -3.88
N LYS A 161 -2.29 -25.26 -3.33
CA LYS A 161 -1.13 -25.74 -4.11
C LYS A 161 -1.42 -27.00 -4.92
N THR A 162 -2.40 -27.78 -4.48
CA THR A 162 -2.94 -28.97 -5.16
C THR A 162 -3.91 -28.63 -6.30
N ASN A 163 -4.09 -27.35 -6.65
CA ASN A 163 -5.05 -26.83 -7.62
C ASN A 163 -6.53 -27.04 -7.25
N LYS A 164 -6.82 -27.50 -6.02
CA LYS A 164 -8.18 -27.56 -5.49
C LYS A 164 -8.57 -26.21 -4.91
N THR A 165 -9.84 -25.86 -4.97
CA THR A 165 -10.38 -24.69 -4.27
C THR A 165 -10.92 -25.07 -2.89
N LYS A 166 -10.88 -24.13 -1.95
CA LYS A 166 -11.48 -24.29 -0.63
C LYS A 166 -12.07 -22.97 -0.16
N GLU A 167 -13.36 -22.98 0.17
CA GLU A 167 -14.03 -21.84 0.82
C GLU A 167 -13.78 -21.84 2.32
N VAL A 168 -13.55 -20.66 2.89
CA VAL A 168 -13.36 -20.45 4.32
C VAL A 168 -13.91 -19.07 4.73
N ASP A 169 -14.48 -18.99 5.94
CA ASP A 169 -14.92 -17.72 6.53
C ASP A 169 -13.81 -17.03 7.34
N LYS A 170 -12.70 -17.73 7.57
CA LYS A 170 -11.57 -17.23 8.35
C LYS A 170 -10.24 -17.71 7.80
N LEU A 171 -9.30 -16.79 7.66
CA LEU A 171 -7.95 -17.10 7.26
C LEU A 171 -7.10 -17.49 8.48
N THR A 172 -6.21 -18.46 8.28
CA THR A 172 -5.22 -18.84 9.29
C THR A 172 -3.87 -19.05 8.62
N SER A 173 -2.77 -18.85 9.36
CA SER A 173 -1.43 -19.05 8.81
C SER A 173 -1.23 -20.47 8.28
N ASN A 174 -1.87 -21.48 8.89
CA ASN A 174 -1.81 -22.88 8.43
C ASN A 174 -2.49 -23.09 7.08
N LEU A 175 -3.59 -22.38 6.80
CA LEU A 175 -4.23 -22.39 5.49
C LEU A 175 -3.32 -21.74 4.44
N LEU A 176 -2.72 -20.59 4.77
CA LEU A 176 -1.84 -19.86 3.86
C LEU A 176 -0.54 -20.61 3.50
N VAL A 177 -0.11 -21.58 4.32
CA VAL A 177 1.03 -22.46 3.96
C VAL A 177 0.71 -23.31 2.72
N LYS A 178 -0.55 -23.74 2.61
CA LYS A 178 -1.03 -24.67 1.58
C LYS A 178 -1.71 -23.96 0.39
N ALA A 179 -1.97 -22.67 0.50
CA ALA A 179 -2.59 -21.86 -0.55
C ALA A 179 -1.55 -21.26 -1.51
N LYS A 180 -1.96 -21.07 -2.77
CA LYS A 180 -1.30 -20.30 -3.82
C LYS A 180 -1.79 -18.86 -3.82
N SER A 181 -3.10 -18.67 -3.68
CA SER A 181 -3.75 -17.37 -3.66
C SER A 181 -5.01 -17.34 -2.79
N ILE A 182 -5.46 -16.13 -2.48
CA ILE A 182 -6.70 -15.83 -1.76
C ILE A 182 -7.59 -15.03 -2.71
N ARG A 183 -8.78 -15.55 -3.03
CA ARG A 183 -9.82 -14.77 -3.70
C ARG A 183 -10.79 -14.20 -2.68
N TYR A 184 -11.17 -12.95 -2.89
CA TYR A 184 -12.05 -12.19 -2.00
C TYR A 184 -12.83 -11.17 -2.80
N THR A 185 -13.97 -10.73 -2.27
CA THR A 185 -14.85 -9.76 -2.93
C THR A 185 -14.79 -8.42 -2.21
N GLU A 186 -14.54 -7.34 -2.95
CA GLU A 186 -14.65 -5.95 -2.50
C GLU A 186 -16.13 -5.58 -2.27
N ILE A 187 -16.41 -4.86 -1.19
CA ILE A 187 -17.73 -4.28 -0.92
C ILE A 187 -17.81 -2.89 -1.60
N PRO A 188 -18.78 -2.66 -2.50
CA PRO A 188 -18.96 -1.37 -3.21
C PRO A 188 -19.39 -0.20 -2.33
#